data_AF-A0A162PE57-F1
#
_entry.id   AF-A0A162PE57-F1
#
_cell.length_a   1.000
_cell.length_b   1.000
_cell.length_c   1.000
_cell.angle_alpha   90.00
_cell.angle_beta   90.00
_cell.angle_gamma   90.00
#
_symmetry.space_group_name_H-M   'P 1'
#
loop_
_entity.id
_entity.type
_entity.pdbx_description
1 polymer ?
#
loop_
_entity_poly.entity_id
_entity_poly.type
_entity_poly.pdbx_seq_one_letter_code
_entity_poly.pdbx_strand_id
1 'polypeptide(L)'
;MSRSNHNKKKVVVRPDQTVEGTSFEGIIPDPETLSQLEALAPGCTKKWMELAESEIKSRQKNEDRITWTFKNSTILGQVLAFLSSTMIFAVGCYALYLGHPTAAATIITGSAASVIAAYYFRRQNQNKD
;
A
#
# COMPACT_ATOMS: atom_id res chain seq x y z
N MET A 1 1.90 11.56 49.58
CA MET A 1 0.55 10.99 49.39
C MET A 1 -0.37 12.07 48.82
N SER A 2 -0.60 12.10 47.51
CA SER A 2 -1.77 12.75 46.91
C SER A 2 -1.95 12.25 45.47
N ARG A 3 -3.00 11.46 45.25
CA ARG A 3 -3.32 10.79 43.99
C ARG A 3 -3.98 11.80 43.03
N SER A 4 -3.35 12.02 41.88
CA SER A 4 -3.95 12.79 40.77
C SER A 4 -5.16 12.03 40.21
N ASN A 5 -6.35 12.56 40.48
CA ASN A 5 -7.63 12.00 40.08
C ASN A 5 -7.88 12.27 38.58
N HIS A 6 -7.67 11.25 37.74
CA HIS A 6 -8.05 11.29 36.33
C HIS A 6 -9.58 11.33 36.22
N ASN A 7 -10.15 12.53 36.18
CA ASN A 7 -11.56 12.75 35.90
C ASN A 7 -11.83 12.44 34.42
N LYS A 8 -12.08 11.15 34.13
CA LYS A 8 -12.65 10.71 32.85
C LYS A 8 -14.09 11.21 32.79
N LYS A 9 -14.30 12.43 32.29
CA LYS A 9 -15.65 12.89 31.92
C LYS A 9 -16.19 11.94 30.86
N LYS A 10 -17.08 11.05 31.29
CA LYS A 10 -17.85 10.15 30.42
C LYS A 10 -18.78 11.05 29.61
N VAL A 11 -18.40 11.35 28.36
CA VAL A 11 -19.30 12.04 27.43
C VAL A 11 -20.41 11.05 27.12
N VAL A 12 -21.53 11.18 27.85
CA VAL A 12 -22.75 10.44 27.56
C VAL A 12 -23.34 11.09 26.33
N VAL A 13 -23.02 10.52 25.17
CA VAL A 13 -23.70 10.85 23.92
C VAL A 13 -25.16 10.40 24.11
N ARG A 14 -26.07 11.36 24.25
CA ARG A 14 -27.51 11.08 24.31
C ARG A 14 -27.90 10.48 22.95
N PRO A 15 -28.61 9.34 22.91
CA PRO A 15 -28.99 8.68 21.66
C PRO A 15 -30.06 9.46 20.86
N ASP A 16 -30.49 10.64 21.31
CA ASP A 16 -31.52 11.46 20.65
C ASP A 16 -30.96 12.64 19.82
N GLN A 17 -29.64 12.83 19.82
CA GLN A 17 -29.00 13.82 18.96
C GLN A 17 -28.55 13.11 17.69
N THR A 18 -29.42 13.08 16.68
CA THR A 18 -28.97 12.96 15.29
C THR A 18 -28.06 14.16 15.01
N VAL A 19 -26.77 13.97 15.24
CA VAL A 19 -25.77 14.88 14.72
C VAL A 19 -25.82 14.70 13.22
N GLU A 20 -26.63 15.51 12.53
CA GLU A 20 -26.50 15.76 11.09
C GLU A 20 -25.18 16.51 10.87
N GLY A 21 -24.07 15.88 11.25
CA GLY A 21 -22.76 16.31 10.84
C GLY A 21 -22.66 15.93 9.38
N THR A 22 -22.84 16.90 8.49
CA THR A 22 -22.33 16.78 7.13
C THR A 22 -20.81 16.68 7.24
N SER A 23 -20.30 15.46 7.45
CA SER A 23 -18.88 15.17 7.44
C SER A 23 -18.40 15.33 6.01
N PHE A 24 -18.09 16.57 5.63
CA PHE A 24 -17.39 16.86 4.39
C PHE A 24 -15.94 16.43 4.58
N GLU A 25 -15.62 15.26 4.04
CA GLU A 25 -14.30 14.67 4.12
C GLU A 25 -13.48 15.14 2.90
N GLY A 26 -12.66 16.16 3.11
CA GLY A 26 -11.83 16.75 2.07
C GLY A 26 -11.24 18.10 2.48
N ILE A 27 -10.33 18.62 1.65
CA ILE A 27 -9.74 19.97 1.83
C ILE A 27 -10.73 21.10 1.49
N ILE A 28 -11.84 20.77 0.84
CA ILE A 28 -12.87 21.72 0.44
C ILE A 28 -13.91 21.79 1.57
N PRO A 29 -14.10 22.98 2.19
CA PRO A 29 -15.13 23.16 3.21
C PRO A 29 -16.52 23.06 2.58
N ASP A 30 -17.55 22.92 3.41
CA ASP A 30 -18.93 22.85 2.94
C ASP A 30 -19.29 24.10 2.09
N PRO A 31 -20.17 23.96 1.10
CA PRO A 31 -20.52 25.05 0.18
C PRO A 31 -21.08 26.29 0.89
N GLU A 32 -21.75 26.07 2.03
CA GLU A 32 -22.36 27.13 2.83
C GLU A 32 -21.27 27.96 3.53
N THR A 33 -20.30 27.33 4.19
CA THR A 33 -19.12 27.99 4.77
C THR A 33 -18.27 28.67 3.70
N LEU A 34 -18.13 28.07 2.52
CA LEU A 34 -17.40 28.66 1.39
C LEU A 34 -18.07 29.96 0.91
N SER A 35 -19.42 29.98 0.84
CA SER A 35 -20.18 31.17 0.48
C SER A 35 -20.07 32.29 1.53
N GLN A 36 -20.07 31.92 2.82
CA GLN A 36 -19.87 32.87 3.93
C GLN A 36 -18.47 33.47 3.90
N LEU A 37 -17.45 32.66 3.61
CA LEU A 37 -16.06 33.11 3.49
C LEU A 37 -15.85 34.04 2.30
N GLU A 38 -16.54 33.83 1.17
CA GLU A 38 -16.49 34.74 0.03
C GLU A 38 -17.14 36.09 0.35
N ALA A 39 -18.23 36.09 1.13
CA ALA A 39 -18.88 37.31 1.60
C ALA A 39 -18.03 38.09 2.62
N LEU A 40 -17.25 37.38 3.45
CA LEU A 40 -16.32 37.96 4.44
C LEU A 40 -15.02 38.46 3.80
N ALA A 41 -14.49 37.74 2.81
CA ALA A 41 -13.23 38.02 2.14
C ALA A 41 -13.34 37.63 0.65
N PRO A 42 -13.62 38.58 -0.25
CA PRO A 42 -13.78 38.28 -1.66
C PRO A 42 -12.49 37.70 -2.25
N GLY A 43 -12.60 36.58 -2.98
CA GLY A 43 -11.48 35.83 -3.54
C GLY A 43 -10.93 34.70 -2.66
N CYS A 44 -11.46 34.49 -1.45
CA CYS A 44 -11.10 33.34 -0.61
C CYS A 44 -11.43 32.01 -1.28
N THR A 45 -12.57 31.91 -1.96
CA THR A 45 -13.00 30.69 -2.67
C THR A 45 -11.99 30.25 -3.70
N LYS A 46 -11.43 31.18 -4.46
CA LYS A 46 -10.42 30.89 -5.50
C LYS A 46 -9.14 30.34 -4.91
N LYS A 47 -8.65 30.94 -3.81
CA LYS A 47 -7.46 30.46 -3.10
C LYS A 47 -7.66 29.05 -2.54
N TRP A 48 -8.83 28.78 -1.97
CA TRP A 48 -9.19 27.45 -1.48
C TRP A 48 -9.25 26.42 -2.60
N MET A 49 -9.80 26.78 -3.76
CA MET A 49 -9.83 25.91 -4.93
C MET A 49 -8.41 25.61 -5.47
N GLU A 50 -7.53 26.62 -5.49
CA GLU A 50 -6.14 26.47 -5.90
C GLU A 50 -5.34 25.58 -4.93
N LEU A 51 -5.57 25.75 -3.62
CA LEU A 51 -5.06 24.86 -2.57
C LEU A 51 -5.55 23.42 -2.77
N ALA A 52 -6.84 23.23 -3.03
CA ALA A 52 -7.42 21.92 -3.26
C ALA A 52 -6.81 21.24 -4.50
N GLU A 53 -6.66 21.98 -5.60
CA GLU A 53 -6.02 21.47 -6.83
C GLU A 53 -4.56 21.07 -6.56
N SER A 54 -3.82 21.87 -5.79
CA SER A 54 -2.42 21.58 -5.46
C SER A 54 -2.26 20.30 -4.63
N GLU A 55 -3.16 20.05 -3.68
CA GLU A 55 -3.18 18.84 -2.85
C GLU A 55 -3.53 17.61 -3.69
N ILE A 56 -4.50 17.72 -4.59
CA ILE A 56 -4.87 16.64 -5.53
C ILE A 56 -3.70 16.29 -6.45
N LYS A 57 -3.02 17.30 -7.04
CA LYS A 57 -1.81 17.09 -7.86
C LYS A 57 -0.68 16.45 -7.07
N SER A 58 -0.49 16.86 -5.81
CA SER A 58 0.52 16.28 -4.92
C SER A 58 0.26 14.79 -4.68
N ARG A 59 -1.00 14.43 -4.42
CA ARG A 59 -1.43 13.03 -4.25
C ARG A 59 -1.24 12.20 -5.50
N GLN A 60 -1.70 12.68 -6.66
CA GLN A 60 -1.51 12.02 -7.94
C GLN A 60 -0.03 11.76 -8.23
N LYS A 61 0.82 12.77 -8.02
CA LYS A 61 2.28 12.63 -8.20
C LYS A 61 2.88 11.60 -7.24
N ASN A 62 2.37 11.48 -6.02
CA ASN A 62 2.84 10.50 -5.06
C ASN A 62 2.36 9.09 -5.43
N GLU A 63 1.12 8.94 -5.85
CA GLU A 63 0.55 7.69 -6.38
C GLU A 63 1.36 7.20 -7.59
N ASP A 64 1.64 8.07 -8.57
CA ASP A 64 2.45 7.74 -9.75
C ASP A 64 3.86 7.25 -9.37
N ARG A 65 4.50 7.91 -8.40
CA ARG A 65 5.83 7.52 -7.91
C ARG A 65 5.82 6.16 -7.22
N ILE A 66 4.79 5.90 -6.42
CA ILE A 66 4.59 4.62 -5.76
C ILE A 66 4.40 3.55 -6.84
N THR A 67 3.48 3.73 -7.78
CA THR A 67 3.21 2.78 -8.86
C THR A 67 4.46 2.49 -9.69
N TRP A 68 5.26 3.50 -10.01
CA TRP A 68 6.49 3.33 -10.78
C TRP A 68 7.55 2.55 -10.01
N THR A 69 7.73 2.85 -8.72
CA THR A 69 8.69 2.15 -7.85
C THR A 69 8.31 0.68 -7.67
N PHE A 70 7.02 0.40 -7.46
CA PHE A 70 6.50 -0.96 -7.38
C PHE A 70 6.70 -1.74 -8.69
N LYS A 71 6.45 -1.10 -9.84
CA LYS A 71 6.65 -1.73 -11.15
C LYS A 71 8.12 -2.08 -11.39
N ASN A 72 9.05 -1.16 -11.12
CA ASN A 72 10.47 -1.41 -11.33
C ASN A 72 11.02 -2.47 -10.37
N SER A 73 10.62 -2.45 -9.10
CA SER A 73 11.03 -3.47 -8.13
C SER A 73 10.52 -4.86 -8.52
N THR A 74 9.28 -4.95 -9.03
CA THR A 74 8.69 -6.21 -9.50
C THR A 74 9.44 -6.75 -10.72
N ILE A 75 9.73 -5.91 -11.70
CA ILE A 75 10.47 -6.30 -12.91
C ILE A 75 11.89 -6.75 -12.55
N LEU A 76 12.59 -6.00 -11.70
CA LEU A 76 13.95 -6.36 -11.28
C LEU A 76 13.96 -7.70 -10.52
N GLY A 77 12.97 -7.93 -9.65
CA GLY A 77 12.78 -9.20 -8.96
C GLY A 77 12.54 -10.36 -9.92
N GLN A 78 11.72 -10.17 -10.96
CA GLN A 78 11.47 -11.18 -11.99
C GLN A 78 12.73 -11.51 -12.81
N VAL A 79 13.51 -10.49 -13.20
CA VAL A 79 14.77 -10.68 -13.94
C VAL A 79 15.79 -11.45 -13.12
N LEU A 80 15.96 -11.09 -11.83
CA LEU A 80 16.87 -11.79 -10.93
C LEU A 80 16.43 -13.23 -10.67
N ALA A 81 15.13 -13.46 -10.51
CA ALA A 81 14.56 -14.81 -10.36
C ALA A 81 14.79 -15.66 -11.62
N PHE A 82 14.61 -15.09 -12.81
CA PHE A 82 14.87 -15.76 -14.07
C PHE A 82 16.34 -16.14 -14.24
N LEU A 83 17.25 -15.21 -13.94
CA LEU A 83 18.69 -15.47 -14.00
C LEU A 83 19.11 -16.57 -13.01
N SER A 84 18.61 -16.51 -11.78
CA SER A 84 18.86 -17.52 -10.74
C SER A 84 18.35 -18.91 -11.17
N SER A 85 17.12 -18.99 -11.66
CA SER A 85 16.54 -20.25 -12.13
C SER A 85 17.35 -20.85 -13.29
N THR A 86 17.78 -20.02 -14.25
CA THR A 86 18.61 -20.46 -15.37
C THR A 86 19.94 -21.05 -14.90
N MET A 87 20.59 -20.44 -13.90
CA MET A 87 21.84 -20.96 -13.33
C MET A 87 21.63 -22.31 -12.63
N ILE A 88 20.54 -22.48 -11.89
CA ILE A 88 20.21 -23.76 -11.23
C ILE A 88 19.98 -24.85 -12.28
N PHE A 89 19.27 -24.54 -13.37
CA PHE A 89 19.08 -25.49 -14.47
C PHE A 89 20.41 -25.86 -15.14
N ALA A 90 21.30 -24.88 -15.38
CA ALA A 90 22.62 -25.14 -15.94
C ALA A 90 23.45 -26.09 -15.06
N VAL A 91 23.44 -25.87 -13.73
CA VAL A 91 24.12 -26.74 -12.76
C VAL A 91 23.50 -28.14 -12.74
N GLY A 92 22.17 -28.26 -12.81
CA GLY A 92 21.48 -29.55 -12.90
C GLY A 92 21.85 -30.34 -14.16
N CYS A 93 21.87 -29.68 -15.32
CA CYS A 93 22.31 -30.29 -16.58
C CYS A 93 23.78 -30.71 -16.54
N TYR A 94 24.65 -29.89 -15.95
CA TYR A 94 26.05 -30.23 -15.78
C TYR A 94 26.24 -31.45 -14.87
N ALA A 95 25.50 -31.54 -13.75
CA ALA A 95 25.54 -32.70 -12.86
C ALA A 95 25.04 -33.99 -13.54
N LEU A 96 24.06 -33.90 -14.44
CA LEU A 96 23.66 -35.05 -15.29
C LEU A 96 24.78 -35.49 -16.21
N TYR A 97 25.51 -34.54 -16.81
CA TYR A 97 26.63 -34.85 -17.70
C TYR A 97 27.77 -35.58 -17.00
N LEU A 98 28.05 -35.26 -15.73
CA LEU A 98 29.03 -36.00 -14.90
C LEU A 98 28.55 -37.38 -14.43
N GLY A 99 27.34 -37.80 -14.76
CA GLY A 99 26.81 -39.10 -14.35
C GLY A 99 26.34 -39.15 -12.90
N HIS A 100 25.97 -38.01 -12.31
CA HIS A 100 25.34 -37.92 -10.99
C HIS A 100 23.83 -37.65 -11.09
N PRO A 101 23.01 -38.62 -11.53
CA PRO A 101 21.58 -38.41 -11.79
C PRO A 101 20.78 -38.10 -10.52
N THR A 102 21.17 -38.66 -9.37
CA THR A 102 20.52 -38.41 -8.08
C THR A 102 20.72 -36.97 -7.61
N ALA A 103 21.94 -36.43 -7.73
CA ALA A 103 22.24 -35.05 -7.37
C ALA A 103 21.53 -34.05 -8.31
N ALA A 104 21.49 -34.34 -9.62
CA ALA A 104 20.76 -33.50 -10.56
C ALA A 104 19.24 -33.50 -10.28
N ALA A 105 18.66 -34.67 -10.00
CA ALA A 105 17.24 -34.81 -9.72
C ALA A 105 16.83 -34.03 -8.45
N THR A 106 17.65 -34.06 -7.39
CA THR A 106 17.35 -33.31 -6.16
C THR A 106 17.48 -31.81 -6.35
N ILE A 107 18.46 -31.33 -7.11
CA ILE A 107 18.63 -29.89 -7.40
C ILE A 107 17.45 -29.36 -8.23
N ILE A 108 17.10 -30.04 -9.32
CA ILE A 108 16.02 -29.61 -10.21
C ILE A 108 14.67 -29.70 -9.50
N THR A 109 14.37 -30.83 -8.86
CA THR A 109 13.08 -31.01 -8.19
C THR A 109 12.95 -30.11 -6.96
N GLY A 110 14.02 -29.96 -6.19
CA GLY A 110 14.04 -29.09 -5.00
C GLY A 110 13.83 -27.62 -5.35
N SER A 111 14.46 -27.14 -6.42
CA SER A 111 14.26 -25.77 -6.89
C SER A 111 12.85 -25.52 -7.42
N ALA A 112 12.28 -26.45 -8.21
CA ALA A 112 10.90 -26.36 -8.67
C ALA A 112 9.91 -26.35 -7.50
N ALA A 113 10.09 -27.25 -6.52
CA ALA A 113 9.26 -27.31 -5.32
C ALA A 113 9.32 -26.02 -4.51
N SER A 114 10.51 -25.41 -4.38
CA SER A 114 10.69 -24.14 -3.67
C SER A 114 9.89 -22.99 -4.31
N VAL A 115 9.91 -22.88 -5.64
CA VAL A 115 9.15 -21.84 -6.35
C VAL A 115 7.63 -22.04 -6.18
N ILE A 116 7.16 -23.28 -6.28
CA ILE A 116 5.75 -23.62 -6.08
C ILE A 116 5.33 -23.29 -4.63
N ALA A 117 6.16 -23.65 -3.65
CA ALA A 117 5.92 -23.36 -2.24
C ALA A 117 5.87 -21.85 -1.97
N ALA A 118 6.80 -21.08 -2.53
CA ALA A 118 6.81 -19.62 -2.41
C ALA A 118 5.54 -18.98 -3.01
N TYR A 119 5.08 -19.48 -4.16
CA TYR A 119 3.84 -19.01 -4.78
C TYR A 119 2.60 -19.34 -3.93
N TYR A 120 2.53 -20.56 -3.41
CA TYR A 120 1.44 -21.00 -2.54
C TYR A 120 1.39 -20.19 -1.23
N PHE A 121 2.54 -19.97 -0.59
CA PHE A 121 2.63 -19.19 0.64
C PHE A 121 2.25 -17.72 0.43
N ARG A 122 2.69 -17.11 -0.68
CA ARG A 122 2.29 -15.74 -1.05
C ARG A 122 0.78 -15.63 -1.23
N ARG A 123 0.13 -16.61 -1.86
CA ARG A 123 -1.33 -16.64 -2.05
C ARG A 123 -2.09 -16.76 -0.72
N GLN A 124 -1.59 -17.54 0.24
CA GLN A 124 -2.22 -17.64 1.55
C GLN A 124 -2.20 -16.33 2.35
N ASN A 125 -1.10 -15.57 2.28
CA ASN A 125 -1.00 -14.30 3.00
C ASN A 125 -1.93 -13.22 2.41
N GLN A 126 -2.16 -13.22 1.09
CA GLN A 126 -3.08 -12.29 0.45
C GLN A 126 -4.56 -12.55 0.78
N ASN A 127 -4.92 -13.78 1.19
CA ASN A 127 -6.29 -14.14 1.57
C ASN A 127 -6.58 -13.96 3.07
N LYS A 128 -5.57 -13.57 3.86
CA LYS A 128 -5.69 -13.37 5.32
C LYS A 128 -5.88 -11.91 5.72
N ASP A 129 -5.78 -11.00 4.75
CA ASP A 129 -6.14 -9.59 4.87
C ASP A 129 -7.56 -9.38 4.31
#